data_AF-D0N9D4-F1
#
_entry.id   AF-D0N9D4-F1
#
_cell.length_a   1.000
_cell.length_b   1.000
_cell.length_c   1.000
_cell.angle_alpha   90.00
_cell.angle_beta   90.00
_cell.angle_gamma   90.00
#
_symmetry.space_group_name_H-M   'P 1'
#
loop_
_entity.id
_entity.type
_entity.pdbx_description
1 polymer ?
#
loop_
_entity_poly.entity_id
_entity_poly.type
_entity_poly.pdbx_seq_one_letter_code
_entity_poly.pdbx_strand_id
1 'polypeptide(L)'
;MTFSSTITCLSCFITLIVTQVVTAWSGSVTFYYNRWHDKAGGTYTYHIDDSQQCINLSCFNDRATSPDWSDIVKWGAFDGKSRIAFYTGKDCTGTVSDWDIKHPNGYPGNFFLDGIDKQISSFMIWQFDKKAKSTSLPCPWDFECCL
;
A
#
# COMPACT_ATOMS: atom_id res chain seq x y z
N MET A 1 19.54 55.45 -46.36
CA MET A 1 19.77 54.96 -44.98
C MET A 1 18.51 55.31 -44.22
N THR A 2 17.64 54.39 -43.80
CA THR A 2 17.90 53.23 -42.92
C THR A 2 16.78 52.21 -43.09
N PHE A 3 17.12 50.92 -43.26
CA PHE A 3 16.17 49.81 -43.07
C PHE A 3 16.09 49.48 -41.58
N SER A 4 14.89 49.45 -41.01
CA SER A 4 14.65 48.99 -39.64
C SER A 4 14.10 47.57 -39.69
N SER A 5 14.92 46.61 -39.29
CA SER A 5 14.57 45.19 -39.25
C SER A 5 14.02 44.85 -37.87
N THR A 6 12.73 44.52 -37.77
CA THR A 6 12.13 43.95 -36.57
C THR A 6 12.41 42.45 -36.51
N ILE A 7 13.23 42.01 -35.55
CA ILE A 7 13.50 40.60 -35.26
C ILE A 7 12.36 40.07 -34.39
N THR A 8 11.50 39.22 -34.95
CA THR A 8 10.46 38.50 -34.21
C THR A 8 11.11 37.34 -33.46
N CYS A 9 11.28 37.47 -32.14
CA CYS A 9 11.85 36.43 -31.30
C CYS A 9 10.79 35.34 -31.04
N LEU A 10 10.82 34.26 -31.82
CA LEU A 10 9.93 33.11 -31.65
C LEU A 10 10.38 32.29 -30.43
N SER A 11 9.67 32.45 -29.31
CA SER A 11 9.88 31.66 -28.10
C SER A 11 9.36 30.24 -28.31
N CYS A 12 10.25 29.29 -28.58
CA CYS A 12 9.95 27.86 -28.58
C CYS A 12 9.77 27.39 -27.12
N PHE A 13 8.53 27.31 -26.65
CA PHE A 13 8.20 26.56 -25.44
C PHE A 13 8.36 25.07 -25.72
N ILE A 14 9.53 24.51 -25.40
CA ILE A 14 9.76 23.06 -25.38
C ILE A 14 9.03 22.51 -24.15
N THR A 15 7.80 22.03 -24.33
CA THR A 15 7.10 21.26 -23.30
C THR A 15 7.81 19.92 -23.13
N LEU A 16 8.55 19.78 -22.03
CA LEU A 16 9.15 18.52 -21.61
C LEU A 16 8.02 17.58 -21.16
N ILE A 17 7.51 16.74 -22.07
CA ILE A 17 6.56 15.69 -21.70
C ILE A 17 7.35 14.58 -21.03
N VAL A 18 7.37 14.58 -19.69
CA VAL A 18 7.89 13.46 -18.90
C VAL A 18 6.87 12.33 -18.99
N THR A 19 7.11 11.35 -19.86
CA THR A 19 6.35 10.12 -19.90
C THR A 19 6.75 9.26 -18.70
N GLN A 20 5.90 9.23 -17.67
CA GLN A 20 6.10 8.28 -16.57
C GLN A 20 5.66 6.90 -17.05
N VAL A 21 6.62 5.99 -17.21
CA VAL A 21 6.34 4.58 -17.48
C VAL A 21 5.74 3.98 -16.22
N VAL A 22 4.42 3.78 -16.22
CA VAL A 22 3.75 3.04 -15.15
C VAL A 22 4.04 1.56 -15.38
N THR A 23 4.96 1.00 -14.62
CA THR A 23 5.18 -0.46 -14.61
C THR A 23 4.01 -1.09 -13.85
N ALA A 24 3.22 -1.92 -14.53
CA ALA A 24 2.25 -2.77 -13.87
C ALA A 24 2.98 -3.71 -12.89
N TRP A 25 2.38 -3.93 -11.73
CA TRP A 25 2.90 -4.82 -10.69
C TRP A 25 1.76 -5.66 -10.14
N SER A 26 2.09 -6.84 -9.60
CA SER A 26 1.14 -7.72 -8.94
C SER A 26 1.90 -8.44 -7.83
N GLY A 27 1.36 -8.39 -6.62
CA GLY A 27 1.99 -8.94 -5.43
C GLY A 27 0.99 -9.56 -4.49
N SER A 28 1.44 -9.81 -3.27
CA SER A 28 0.60 -10.35 -2.21
C SER A 28 0.97 -9.81 -0.83
N VAL A 29 -0.01 -9.79 0.05
CA VAL A 29 0.16 -9.58 1.49
C VAL A 29 -0.40 -10.79 2.21
N THR A 30 0.41 -11.43 3.06
CA THR A 30 0.01 -12.56 3.89
C THR A 30 -0.01 -12.13 5.35
N PHE A 31 -1.14 -12.36 6.01
CA PHE A 31 -1.31 -12.16 7.43
C PHE A 31 -1.23 -13.50 8.17
N TYR A 32 -0.58 -13.50 9.33
CA TYR A 32 -0.37 -14.67 10.16
C TYR A 32 -1.09 -14.49 11.48
N TYR A 33 -1.75 -15.55 11.95
CA TYR A 33 -2.38 -15.59 13.27
C TYR A 33 -1.33 -15.69 14.39
N ASN A 34 -0.17 -16.29 14.09
CA ASN A 34 0.96 -16.36 14.99
C ASN A 34 2.02 -15.31 14.63
N ARG A 35 2.83 -14.99 15.64
CA ARG A 35 3.97 -14.06 15.52
C ARG A 35 5.07 -14.73 14.70
N TRP A 36 6.00 -13.90 14.24
CA TRP A 36 7.21 -14.29 13.52
C TRP A 36 6.93 -15.06 12.24
N HIS A 37 5.85 -14.70 11.54
CA HIS A 37 5.43 -15.31 10.28
C HIS A 37 5.21 -16.83 10.39
N ASP A 38 4.84 -17.30 11.58
CA ASP A 38 4.54 -18.72 11.82
C ASP A 38 3.17 -19.09 11.24
N LYS A 39 3.19 -20.04 10.30
CA LYS A 39 2.00 -20.53 9.61
C LYS A 39 1.19 -21.54 10.43
N ALA A 40 1.69 -22.05 11.55
CA ALA A 40 1.00 -23.10 12.32
C ALA A 40 -0.37 -22.67 12.89
N GLY A 41 -0.59 -21.37 13.08
CA GLY A 41 -1.86 -20.80 13.53
C GLY A 41 -2.84 -20.44 12.41
N GLY A 42 -2.48 -20.67 11.15
CA GLY A 42 -3.26 -20.26 9.99
C GLY A 42 -2.81 -18.90 9.43
N THR A 43 -3.12 -18.70 8.14
CA THR A 43 -2.73 -17.52 7.38
C THR A 43 -3.86 -17.03 6.49
N TYR A 44 -3.83 -15.74 6.16
CA TYR A 44 -4.76 -15.12 5.21
C TYR A 44 -3.98 -14.29 4.20
N THR A 45 -4.02 -14.69 2.92
CA THR A 45 -3.28 -14.03 1.85
C THR A 45 -4.22 -13.29 0.91
N TYR A 46 -3.87 -12.03 0.62
CA TYR A 46 -4.55 -11.22 -0.38
C TYR A 46 -3.60 -10.96 -1.56
N HIS A 47 -4.10 -11.15 -2.78
CA HIS A 47 -3.39 -10.77 -4.01
C HIS A 47 -3.78 -9.35 -4.41
N ILE A 48 -2.78 -8.53 -4.74
CA ILE A 48 -2.97 -7.10 -4.97
C ILE A 48 -2.20 -6.64 -6.20
N ASP A 49 -2.88 -5.92 -7.07
CA ASP A 49 -2.40 -5.38 -8.34
C ASP A 49 -2.63 -3.86 -8.46
N ASP A 50 -3.34 -3.26 -7.50
CA ASP A 50 -3.60 -1.82 -7.45
C ASP A 50 -3.19 -1.21 -6.11
N SER A 51 -2.67 0.02 -6.18
CA SER A 51 -2.31 0.81 -5.02
C SER A 51 -3.43 1.79 -4.66
N GLN A 52 -3.51 2.19 -3.39
CA GLN A 52 -4.62 2.99 -2.84
C GLN A 52 -5.98 2.28 -2.91
N GLN A 53 -6.01 0.96 -3.08
CA GLN A 53 -7.17 0.16 -2.77
C GLN A 53 -7.15 -0.17 -1.27
N CYS A 54 -8.22 0.17 -0.55
CA CYS A 54 -8.40 -0.25 0.82
C CYS A 54 -8.95 -1.67 0.87
N ILE A 55 -8.26 -2.58 1.55
CA ILE A 55 -8.67 -3.99 1.65
C ILE A 55 -9.12 -4.29 3.07
N ASN A 56 -10.38 -4.65 3.24
CA ASN A 56 -10.93 -5.10 4.52
C ASN A 56 -10.55 -6.55 4.79
N LEU A 57 -9.98 -6.84 5.96
CA LEU A 57 -9.57 -8.20 6.32
C LEU A 57 -10.74 -9.12 6.63
N SER A 58 -11.86 -8.57 7.13
CA SER A 58 -13.16 -9.26 7.25
C SER A 58 -13.05 -10.64 7.92
N CYS A 59 -12.93 -11.74 7.16
CA CYS A 59 -12.70 -13.10 7.67
C CYS A 59 -11.44 -13.24 8.55
N PHE A 60 -10.49 -12.31 8.42
CA PHE A 60 -9.28 -12.25 9.23
C PHE A 60 -9.21 -11.00 10.12
N ASN A 61 -10.34 -10.34 10.33
CA ASN A 61 -10.47 -9.14 11.16
C ASN A 61 -9.95 -9.40 12.57
N ASP A 62 -9.10 -8.50 13.08
CA ASP A 62 -8.59 -8.51 14.46
C ASP A 62 -7.87 -9.82 14.84
N ARG A 63 -7.30 -10.53 13.85
CA ARG A 63 -6.58 -11.80 14.05
C ARG A 63 -5.09 -11.72 13.78
N ALA A 64 -4.68 -10.80 12.91
CA ALA A 64 -3.28 -10.71 12.49
C ALA A 64 -2.35 -10.32 13.64
N THR A 65 -1.25 -11.05 13.77
CA THR A 65 -0.16 -10.75 14.72
C THR A 65 1.17 -10.48 14.02
N SER A 66 1.31 -10.88 12.75
CA SER A 66 2.43 -10.48 11.89
C SER A 66 2.01 -10.53 10.41
N PRO A 67 2.56 -9.66 9.55
CA PRO A 67 2.37 -9.71 8.10
C PRO A 67 3.69 -10.00 7.35
N ASP A 68 3.56 -10.50 6.13
CA ASP A 68 4.61 -10.61 5.11
C ASP A 68 4.04 -10.10 3.77
N TRP A 69 4.87 -9.57 2.87
CA TRP A 69 4.44 -9.14 1.54
C TRP A 69 5.49 -9.38 0.45
N SER A 70 5.04 -9.75 -0.75
CA SER A 70 5.91 -10.01 -1.91
C SER A 70 5.45 -9.23 -3.13
N ASP A 71 6.41 -8.88 -3.99
CA ASP A 71 6.19 -8.34 -5.34
C ASP A 71 5.30 -7.09 -5.42
N ILE A 72 5.21 -6.36 -4.30
CA ILE A 72 4.52 -5.06 -4.21
C ILE A 72 5.39 -3.97 -4.82
N VAL A 73 4.74 -2.98 -5.46
CA VAL A 73 5.41 -1.76 -5.93
C VAL A 73 6.26 -1.15 -4.83
N LYS A 74 7.49 -0.76 -5.17
CA LYS A 74 8.52 -0.30 -4.22
C LYS A 74 8.76 1.21 -4.26
N TRP A 75 8.30 1.88 -5.31
CA TRP A 75 8.49 3.31 -5.52
C TRP A 75 7.17 4.04 -5.25
N GLY A 76 7.24 5.31 -4.84
CA GLY A 76 6.05 6.10 -4.54
C GLY A 76 6.36 7.55 -4.13
N ALA A 77 5.33 8.29 -3.73
CA ALA A 77 5.40 9.70 -3.34
C ALA A 77 5.95 9.93 -1.92
N PHE A 78 6.22 8.87 -1.15
CA PHE A 78 6.73 8.95 0.21
C PHE A 78 8.25 8.81 0.19
N ASP A 79 8.95 9.92 -0.01
CA ASP A 79 10.41 9.98 -0.15
C ASP A 79 10.96 9.07 -1.27
N GLY A 80 10.22 9.00 -2.39
CA GLY A 80 10.54 8.12 -3.52
C GLY A 80 10.13 6.65 -3.32
N LYS A 81 9.42 6.35 -2.23
CA LYS A 81 9.05 4.98 -1.83
C LYS A 81 7.55 4.83 -1.69
N SER A 82 7.11 3.58 -1.81
CA SER A 82 5.78 3.14 -1.40
C SER A 82 5.80 2.61 0.03
N ARG A 83 4.62 2.59 0.65
CA ARG A 83 4.45 2.12 2.03
C ARG A 83 3.24 1.18 2.10
N ILE A 84 3.27 0.24 3.03
CA ILE A 84 2.10 -0.53 3.42
C ILE A 84 1.57 0.03 4.74
N ALA A 85 0.28 0.35 4.76
CA ALA A 85 -0.40 0.88 5.93
C ALA A 85 -1.43 -0.12 6.44
N PHE A 86 -1.43 -0.36 7.75
CA PHE A 86 -2.37 -1.20 8.46
C PHE A 86 -3.23 -0.35 9.37
N TYR A 87 -4.53 -0.62 9.38
CA TYR A 87 -5.53 0.18 10.06
C TYR A 87 -6.29 -0.66 11.07
N THR A 88 -6.59 -0.06 12.22
CA THR A 88 -7.39 -0.72 13.26
C THR A 88 -8.89 -0.64 13.04
N GLY A 89 -9.32 0.01 11.96
CA GLY A 89 -10.71 0.12 11.57
C GLY A 89 -10.93 -0.39 10.16
N LYS A 90 -12.17 -0.79 9.87
CA LYS A 90 -12.62 -1.07 8.52
C LYS A 90 -12.51 0.16 7.62
N ASP A 91 -12.47 -0.07 6.31
CA ASP A 91 -12.46 0.96 5.29
C ASP A 91 -11.30 1.96 5.48
N CYS A 92 -10.16 1.48 5.98
CA CYS A 92 -8.94 2.25 6.21
C CYS A 92 -9.14 3.44 7.15
N THR A 93 -9.86 3.20 8.24
CA THR A 93 -10.15 4.17 9.31
C THR A 93 -9.47 3.76 10.63
N GLY A 94 -9.54 4.60 11.65
CA GLY A 94 -8.96 4.33 12.96
C GLY A 94 -7.47 4.64 13.04
N THR A 95 -6.77 3.96 13.96
CA THR A 95 -5.32 4.11 14.14
C THR A 95 -4.60 3.49 12.94
N VAL A 96 -3.55 4.15 12.46
CA VAL A 96 -2.75 3.68 11.33
C VAL A 96 -1.29 3.49 11.73
N SER A 97 -0.73 2.36 11.35
CA SER A 97 0.70 2.07 11.43
C SER A 97 1.19 1.66 10.06
N ASP A 98 2.33 2.18 9.63
CA ASP A 98 2.79 2.00 8.26
C ASP A 98 4.31 1.80 8.15
N TRP A 99 4.70 0.99 7.17
CA TRP A 99 6.08 0.60 6.90
C TRP A 99 6.46 0.89 5.46
N ASP A 100 7.72 1.27 5.24
CA ASP A 100 8.34 1.22 3.92
C ASP A 100 8.25 -0.21 3.38
N ILE A 101 7.82 -0.38 2.12
CA ILE A 101 7.76 -1.72 1.49
C ILE A 101 9.14 -2.41 1.49
N LYS A 102 10.23 -1.63 1.47
CA LYS A 102 11.62 -2.10 1.56
C LYS A 102 12.24 -1.89 2.95
N HIS A 103 11.44 -1.90 4.02
CA HIS A 103 11.95 -1.64 5.37
C HIS A 103 13.23 -2.46 5.67
N PRO A 104 14.32 -1.84 6.15
CA PRO A 104 15.64 -2.47 6.22
C PRO A 104 15.70 -3.68 7.16
N ASN A 105 14.82 -3.74 8.15
CA ASN A 105 14.69 -4.86 9.07
C ASN A 105 13.65 -5.90 8.61
N GLY A 106 13.20 -5.81 7.36
CA GLY A 106 12.15 -6.65 6.80
C GLY A 106 10.76 -6.32 7.37
N TYR A 107 9.90 -7.33 7.35
CA TYR A 107 8.51 -7.29 7.77
C TYR A 107 8.37 -7.26 9.30
N PRO A 108 7.36 -6.58 9.87
CA PRO A 108 7.14 -6.59 11.31
C PRO A 108 6.77 -8.00 11.78
N GLY A 109 7.71 -8.70 12.41
CA GLY A 109 7.48 -10.06 12.91
C GLY A 109 6.50 -10.13 14.08
N ASN A 110 6.14 -9.03 14.72
CA ASN A 110 5.26 -9.06 15.89
C ASN A 110 4.57 -7.71 16.14
N PHE A 111 3.30 -7.59 15.74
CA PHE A 111 2.49 -6.39 15.94
C PHE A 111 2.28 -5.99 17.41
N PHE A 112 2.52 -6.90 18.36
CA PHE A 112 2.52 -6.56 19.79
C PHE A 112 3.58 -5.51 20.14
N LEU A 113 4.74 -5.54 19.46
CA LEU A 113 5.81 -4.56 19.69
C LEU A 113 5.42 -3.16 19.20
N ASP A 114 4.45 -3.07 18.29
CA ASP A 114 3.94 -1.84 17.69
C ASP A 114 2.58 -1.42 18.29
N GLY A 115 2.05 -2.16 19.29
CA GLY A 115 0.78 -1.85 19.96
C GLY A 115 -0.49 -2.14 19.14
N ILE A 116 -0.38 -2.87 18.03
CA ILE A 116 -1.50 -3.15 17.09
C ILE A 116 -1.81 -4.65 16.94
N ASP A 117 -1.29 -5.49 17.86
CA ASP A 117 -1.55 -6.94 17.87
C ASP A 117 -3.04 -7.23 17.86
N LYS A 118 -3.50 -8.10 16.95
CA LYS A 118 -4.91 -8.52 16.87
C LYS A 118 -5.91 -7.36 16.81
N GLN A 119 -5.53 -6.28 16.16
CA GLN A 119 -6.38 -5.09 16.00
C GLN A 119 -6.51 -4.66 14.54
N ILE A 120 -5.82 -5.32 13.60
CA ILE A 120 -5.84 -4.91 12.21
C ILE A 120 -7.14 -5.38 11.55
N SER A 121 -7.87 -4.42 10.98
CA SER A 121 -9.14 -4.66 10.30
C SER A 121 -9.07 -4.36 8.80
N SER A 122 -8.11 -3.54 8.36
CA SER A 122 -7.88 -3.27 6.94
C SER A 122 -6.44 -2.86 6.65
N PHE A 123 -6.04 -2.92 5.38
CA PHE A 123 -4.72 -2.46 4.94
C PHE A 123 -4.79 -1.78 3.56
N MET A 124 -3.75 -1.01 3.23
CA MET A 124 -3.64 -0.32 1.94
C MET A 124 -2.18 -0.10 1.54
N ILE A 125 -1.89 -0.16 0.24
CA ILE A 125 -0.61 0.24 -0.31
C ILE A 125 -0.63 1.72 -0.68
N TRP A 126 0.15 2.51 0.07
CA TRP A 126 0.41 3.92 -0.15
C TRP A 126 1.52 4.09 -1.18
N GLN A 127 1.15 4.26 -2.44
CA GLN A 127 2.06 4.61 -3.52
C GLN A 127 2.04 6.11 -3.80
N PHE A 128 0.85 6.71 -3.95
CA PHE A 128 0.73 8.11 -4.36
C PHE A 128 0.12 9.01 -3.29
N ASP A 129 -0.83 8.50 -2.51
CA ASP A 129 -1.58 9.24 -1.49
C ASP A 129 -1.91 8.29 -0.34
N LYS A 130 -2.28 8.85 0.82
CA LYS A 130 -2.80 8.12 1.98
C LYS A 130 -4.31 7.86 1.89
N LYS A 131 -4.99 8.45 0.92
CA LYS A 131 -6.44 8.28 0.66
C LYS A 131 -6.70 7.04 -0.18
N ALA A 132 -7.72 6.29 0.20
CA ALA A 132 -8.25 5.21 -0.60
C ALA A 132 -8.98 5.75 -1.84
N LYS A 133 -8.73 5.15 -3.00
CA LYS A 133 -9.47 5.38 -4.25
C LYS A 133 -10.69 4.47 -4.36
N SER A 134 -10.62 3.32 -3.71
CA SER A 134 -11.66 2.29 -3.69
C SER A 134 -11.50 1.43 -2.44
N THR A 135 -12.55 0.67 -2.12
CA THR A 135 -12.56 -0.27 -1.00
C THR A 135 -12.99 -1.64 -1.51
N SER A 136 -12.30 -2.69 -1.06
CA SER A 136 -12.61 -4.09 -1.36
C SER A 136 -13.04 -4.81 -0.10
N LEU A 137 -14.07 -5.65 -0.25
CA LEU A 137 -14.59 -6.53 0.80
C LEU A 137 -14.46 -7.97 0.30
N PRO A 138 -13.32 -8.66 0.59
CA PRO A 138 -13.02 -9.97 0.00
C PRO A 138 -13.98 -11.08 0.45
N CYS A 139 -14.58 -10.90 1.64
CA CYS A 139 -15.62 -11.77 2.17
C CYS A 139 -16.52 -10.99 3.13
N PRO A 140 -17.73 -11.49 3.44
CA PRO A 140 -18.61 -10.83 4.41
C PRO A 140 -17.95 -10.69 5.78
N TRP A 141 -18.23 -9.59 6.49
CA TRP A 141 -17.61 -9.25 7.78
C TRP A 141 -17.84 -10.28 8.88
N ASP A 142 -19.03 -10.88 8.93
CA ASP A 142 -19.41 -11.84 9.97
C ASP A 142 -19.21 -13.30 9.50
N PHE A 143 -18.41 -13.51 8.46
CA PHE A 143 -18.16 -14.84 7.93
C PHE A 143 -17.09 -15.56 8.74
N GLU A 144 -17.53 -16.28 9.77
CA GLU A 144 -16.72 -17.29 10.47
C GLU A 144 -16.65 -18.55 9.61
N CYS A 145 -15.77 -18.58 8.60
CA CYS A 145 -15.37 -19.87 8.04
C CYS A 145 -14.14 -20.41 8.75
N CYS A 146 -14.13 -21.73 8.88
CA CYS A 146 -13.07 -22.56 9.45
C CYS A 146 -11.71 -22.19 8.85
N LEU A 147 -10.94 -21.37 9.59
CA LEU A 147 -9.52 -21.11 9.37
C LEU A 147 -8.74 -21.79 10.50
#